data_AF-A0A7G2INP7-F1
#
_entry.id   AF-A0A7G2INP7-F1
#
_cell.length_a   1.000
_cell.length_b   1.000
_cell.length_c   1.000
_cell.angle_alpha   90.00
_cell.angle_beta   90.00
_cell.angle_gamma   90.00
#
_symmetry.space_group_name_H-M   'P 1'
#
loop_
_entity.id
_entity.type
_entity.pdbx_description
1 polymer ?
#
loop_
_entity_poly.entity_id
_entity_poly.type
_entity_poly.pdbx_seq_one_letter_code
_entity_poly.pdbx_strand_id
1 'polypeptide(L)'
;MKEAGDKTIVFTNFVDFDSSWGHRRDIAGYAAGLELFDRRLPELMELVGEDDILILTADHGCDPSWTGTDHTREHIPVLVYGPKVKPGSLGHRETFADIGQTLASYFGTSPMDYGKNML
;
A
#
# COMPACT_ATOMS: atom_id res chain seq x y z
N MET A 1 0.68 -14.88 -4.52
CA MET A 1 2.12 -15.15 -4.71
C MET A 1 2.37 -16.57 -5.17
N LYS A 2 2.13 -17.62 -4.37
CA LYS A 2 2.44 -19.03 -4.76
C LYS A 2 1.75 -19.52 -6.05
N GLU A 3 0.59 -18.97 -6.39
CA GLU A 3 -0.18 -19.31 -7.60
C GLU A 3 -0.09 -18.23 -8.70
N ALA A 4 0.52 -17.07 -8.40
CA ALA A 4 0.64 -16.00 -9.37
C ALA A 4 1.78 -16.34 -10.34
N GLY A 5 1.50 -16.26 -11.64
CA GLY A 5 2.53 -16.41 -12.67
C GLY A 5 3.25 -15.11 -12.96
N ASP A 6 4.21 -15.16 -13.88
CA ASP A 6 4.95 -13.98 -14.34
C ASP A 6 4.02 -12.88 -14.87
N LYS A 7 4.45 -11.61 -14.73
CA LYS A 7 3.73 -10.42 -15.22
C LYS A 7 2.31 -10.27 -14.64
N THR A 8 2.12 -10.69 -13.40
CA THR A 8 0.84 -10.59 -12.69
C THR A 8 0.86 -9.44 -11.68
N ILE A 9 -0.28 -8.77 -11.52
CA ILE A 9 -0.53 -7.86 -10.39
C ILE A 9 -1.47 -8.57 -9.43
N VAL A 10 -1.05 -8.73 -8.17
CA VAL A 10 -1.93 -9.12 -7.07
C VAL A 10 -2.30 -7.85 -6.31
N PHE A 11 -3.51 -7.34 -6.54
CA PHE A 11 -3.99 -6.12 -5.90
C PHE A 11 -5.00 -6.45 -4.81
N THR A 12 -4.56 -6.35 -3.56
CA THR A 12 -5.36 -6.70 -2.37
C THR A 12 -5.75 -5.44 -1.59
N ASN A 13 -6.98 -5.41 -1.09
CA ASN A 13 -7.47 -4.39 -0.16
C ASN A 13 -7.80 -5.04 1.20
N PHE A 14 -7.29 -4.45 2.28
CA PHE A 14 -7.56 -4.89 3.67
C PHE A 14 -8.61 -3.97 4.31
N VAL A 15 -9.88 -4.26 4.03
CA VAL A 15 -11.01 -3.35 4.29
C VAL A 15 -11.38 -3.16 5.78
N ASP A 16 -10.90 -4.02 6.68
CA ASP A 16 -11.28 -3.97 8.10
C ASP A 16 -10.83 -2.68 8.79
N PHE A 17 -9.69 -2.12 8.37
CA PHE A 17 -9.19 -0.83 8.86
C PHE A 17 -10.21 0.29 8.72
N ASP A 18 -10.94 0.30 7.61
CA ASP A 18 -11.99 1.27 7.36
C ASP A 18 -13.32 0.86 7.98
N SER A 19 -13.83 -0.31 7.58
CA SER A 19 -15.22 -0.73 7.86
C SER A 19 -15.47 -1.22 9.28
N SER A 20 -14.48 -1.90 9.88
CA SER A 20 -14.61 -2.55 11.18
C SER A 20 -14.13 -1.64 12.32
N TRP A 21 -13.13 -0.79 12.08
CA TRP A 21 -12.51 0.02 13.14
C TRP A 21 -12.54 1.53 12.88
N GLY A 22 -12.21 2.00 11.68
CA GLY A 22 -12.17 3.43 11.33
C GLY A 22 -13.53 4.11 11.48
N HIS A 23 -14.52 3.70 10.69
CA HIS A 23 -15.89 4.23 10.75
C HIS A 23 -16.57 4.03 12.12
N ARG A 24 -16.12 3.04 12.91
CA ARG A 24 -16.65 2.73 14.24
C ARG A 24 -15.91 3.44 15.38
N ARG A 25 -14.86 4.21 15.07
CA ARG A 25 -14.02 4.94 16.05
C ARG A 25 -13.47 4.02 17.14
N ASP A 26 -13.10 2.80 16.76
CA ASP A 26 -12.52 1.81 17.66
C ASP A 26 -10.99 1.86 17.58
N ILE A 27 -10.39 2.71 18.41
CA ILE A 27 -8.93 2.90 18.48
C ILE A 27 -8.22 1.59 18.83
N ALA A 28 -8.76 0.83 19.79
CA ALA A 28 -8.12 -0.40 20.26
C ALA A 28 -8.17 -1.50 19.19
N GLY A 29 -9.32 -1.65 18.51
CA GLY A 29 -9.49 -2.56 17.39
C GLY A 29 -8.59 -2.21 16.21
N TYR A 30 -8.51 -0.93 15.85
CA TYR A 30 -7.63 -0.46 14.76
C TYR A 30 -6.16 -0.79 15.06
N ALA A 31 -5.69 -0.47 16.28
CA ALA A 31 -4.32 -0.75 16.69
C ALA A 31 -4.01 -2.25 16.67
N ALA A 32 -4.91 -3.09 17.19
CA ALA A 32 -4.76 -4.55 17.16
C ALA A 32 -4.74 -5.09 15.72
N GLY A 33 -5.55 -4.52 14.82
CA GLY A 33 -5.53 -4.84 13.39
C GLY A 33 -4.19 -4.54 12.73
N LEU A 34 -3.58 -3.39 13.06
CA LEU A 34 -2.28 -2.99 12.52
C LEU A 34 -1.18 -3.94 13.01
N GLU A 35 -1.17 -4.30 14.29
CA GLU A 35 -0.23 -5.28 14.82
C GLU A 35 -0.41 -6.68 14.21
N LEU A 36 -1.65 -7.10 13.96
CA LEU A 36 -1.93 -8.38 13.32
C LEU A 36 -1.39 -8.40 11.88
N PHE A 37 -1.62 -7.32 11.13
CA PHE A 37 -1.09 -7.17 9.78
C PHE A 37 0.44 -7.20 9.78
N ASP A 38 1.09 -6.44 10.67
CA ASP A 38 2.55 -6.38 10.78
C ASP A 38 3.17 -7.76 11.06
N ARG A 39 2.59 -8.56 11.97
CA ARG A 39 3.06 -9.93 12.27
C ARG A 39 3.01 -10.87 11.06
N ARG A 40 2.10 -10.64 10.10
CA ARG A 40 1.97 -11.44 8.87
C ARG A 40 2.91 -10.97 7.76
N LEU A 41 3.45 -9.76 7.85
CA LEU A 41 4.25 -9.15 6.79
C LEU A 41 5.54 -9.92 6.45
N PRO A 42 6.30 -10.48 7.42
CA PRO A 42 7.47 -11.30 7.10
C PRO A 42 7.15 -12.49 6.19
N GLU A 43 6.02 -13.16 6.41
CA GLU A 43 5.59 -14.29 5.57
C GLU A 43 5.28 -13.87 4.13
N LEU A 44 4.82 -12.63 3.92
CA LEU A 44 4.64 -12.08 2.57
C LEU A 44 5.98 -11.71 1.95
N MET A 45 6.86 -11.07 2.71
CA MET A 45 8.18 -10.63 2.25
C MET A 45 9.05 -11.81 1.81
N GLU A 46 8.97 -12.96 2.49
CA GLU A 46 9.67 -14.20 2.11
C GLU A 46 9.23 -14.76 0.75
N LEU A 47 8.04 -14.38 0.26
CA LEU A 47 7.50 -14.82 -1.03
C LEU A 47 7.81 -13.84 -2.17
N VAL A 48 8.49 -12.73 -1.89
CA VAL A 48 8.88 -11.74 -2.91
C VAL A 48 10.11 -12.28 -3.66
N GLY A 49 9.94 -12.56 -4.96
CA GLY A 49 11.02 -13.01 -5.83
C GLY A 49 12.06 -11.92 -6.16
N GLU A 50 13.14 -12.31 -6.83
CA GLU A 50 14.26 -11.41 -7.17
C GLU A 50 13.83 -10.17 -7.99
N ASP A 51 12.86 -10.34 -8.87
CA ASP A 51 12.33 -9.31 -9.77
C ASP A 51 11.00 -8.71 -9.29
N ASP A 52 10.46 -9.18 -8.16
CA ASP A 52 9.18 -8.71 -7.65
C ASP A 52 9.32 -7.40 -6.87
N ILE A 53 8.24 -6.63 -6.86
CA ILE A 53 8.06 -5.49 -5.96
C ILE A 53 6.77 -5.66 -5.14
N LEU A 54 6.86 -5.30 -3.86
CA LEU A 54 5.75 -5.16 -2.94
C LEU A 54 5.54 -3.67 -2.66
N ILE A 55 4.33 -3.16 -2.95
CA ILE A 55 3.94 -1.79 -2.62
C ILE A 55 2.85 -1.84 -1.56
N LEU A 56 3.09 -1.22 -0.41
CA LEU A 56 2.10 -1.04 0.67
C LEU A 56 1.63 0.41 0.69
N THR A 57 0.31 0.60 0.72
CA THR A 57 -0.28 1.93 0.70
C THR A 57 -1.68 1.96 1.30
N ALA A 58 -2.27 3.15 1.38
CA ALA A 58 -3.67 3.39 1.71
C ALA A 58 -4.29 4.33 0.65
N ASP A 59 -5.61 4.46 0.64
CA ASP A 59 -6.37 5.28 -0.30
C ASP A 59 -6.96 6.54 0.35
N HIS A 60 -7.08 6.57 1.67
CA HIS A 60 -7.44 7.75 2.46
C HIS A 60 -7.11 7.54 3.95
N GLY A 61 -7.44 8.53 4.78
CA GLY A 61 -7.47 8.37 6.24
C GLY A 61 -8.85 7.92 6.73
N CYS A 62 -8.88 7.29 7.90
CA CYS A 62 -10.10 7.00 8.64
C CYS A 62 -9.79 7.01 10.16
N ASP A 63 -9.35 8.17 10.65
CA ASP A 63 -8.84 8.35 12.02
C ASP A 63 -9.88 7.89 13.08
N PRO A 64 -9.61 6.82 13.86
CA PRO A 64 -10.57 6.31 14.85
C PRO A 64 -10.75 7.23 16.06
N SER A 65 -9.93 8.27 16.22
CA SER A 65 -10.10 9.30 17.25
C SER A 65 -10.89 10.52 16.77
N TRP A 66 -11.20 10.59 15.46
CA TRP A 66 -11.92 11.71 14.86
C TRP A 66 -13.40 11.74 15.25
N THR A 67 -13.98 12.94 15.26
CA THR A 67 -15.42 13.10 15.51
C THR A 67 -16.28 12.70 14.31
N GLY A 68 -17.54 12.33 14.53
CA GLY A 68 -18.41 11.82 13.46
C GLY A 68 -17.97 10.45 12.95
N THR A 69 -18.43 10.04 11.77
CA THR A 69 -18.17 8.70 11.22
C THR A 69 -17.59 8.68 9.82
N ASP A 70 -17.32 9.82 9.19
CA ASP A 70 -16.78 9.87 7.83
C ASP A 70 -15.25 9.72 7.79
N HIS A 71 -14.70 9.53 6.59
CA HIS A 71 -13.25 9.49 6.33
C HIS A 71 -12.57 10.81 6.69
N THR A 72 -11.24 10.74 6.84
CA THR A 72 -10.37 11.89 7.07
C THR A 72 -9.44 12.13 5.88
N ARG A 73 -9.21 13.40 5.55
CA ARG A 73 -8.32 13.79 4.43
C ARG A 73 -6.87 13.81 4.90
N GLU A 74 -6.18 12.71 4.70
CA GLU A 74 -4.81 12.50 5.18
C GLU A 74 -3.84 12.16 4.04
N HIS A 75 -2.54 12.36 4.30
CA HIS A 75 -1.51 11.75 3.47
C HIS A 75 -1.48 10.23 3.74
N ILE A 76 -1.32 9.45 2.69
CA ILE A 76 -1.20 7.99 2.77
C ILE A 76 0.28 7.57 2.73
N PRO A 77 0.67 6.50 3.45
CA PRO A 77 2.01 5.96 3.34
C PRO A 77 2.20 5.29 1.98
N VAL A 78 3.42 5.35 1.45
CA VAL A 78 3.83 4.53 0.30
C VAL A 78 5.16 3.89 0.66
N LEU A 79 5.14 2.57 0.87
CA LEU A 79 6.33 1.77 1.13
C LEU A 79 6.55 0.84 -0.05
N VAL A 80 7.77 0.83 -0.59
CA VAL A 80 8.16 -0.05 -1.70
C VAL A 80 9.28 -0.96 -1.23
N TYR A 81 9.08 -2.27 -1.37
CA TYR A 81 10.01 -3.30 -0.99
C TYR A 81 10.28 -4.24 -2.17
N GLY A 82 11.51 -4.69 -2.32
CA GLY A 82 11.90 -5.70 -3.30
C GLY A 82 13.42 -5.85 -3.34
N PRO A 83 13.95 -7.00 -3.78
CA PRO A 83 15.41 -7.25 -3.76
C PRO A 83 16.23 -6.24 -4.58
N LYS A 84 15.65 -5.68 -5.65
CA LYS A 84 16.27 -4.68 -6.53
C LYS A 84 15.89 -3.23 -6.19
N VAL A 85 15.03 -3.02 -5.19
CA VAL A 85 14.60 -1.68 -4.78
C VAL A 85 15.70 -1.04 -3.95
N LYS A 86 16.18 0.14 -4.38
CA LYS A 86 17.21 0.88 -3.64
C LYS A 86 16.66 1.40 -2.30
N PRO A 87 17.27 1.06 -1.16
CA PRO A 87 16.84 1.59 0.14
C PRO A 87 16.99 3.12 0.20
N GLY A 88 15.99 3.79 0.74
CA GLY A 88 16.01 5.23 0.94
C GLY A 88 14.62 5.86 0.94
N SER A 89 14.58 7.18 1.10
CA SER A 89 13.36 7.95 0.96
C SER A 89 13.04 8.19 -0.52
N LEU A 90 11.79 7.95 -0.91
CA LEU A 90 11.25 8.31 -2.24
C LEU A 90 10.71 9.74 -2.29
N GLY A 91 10.83 10.49 -1.17
CA GLY A 91 10.32 11.85 -1.02
C GLY A 91 8.79 11.92 -0.92
N HIS A 92 8.29 13.15 -0.83
CA HIS A 92 6.86 13.44 -0.89
C HIS A 92 6.32 13.18 -2.30
N ARG A 93 5.08 12.68 -2.39
CA ARG A 93 4.37 12.41 -3.65
C ARG A 93 3.16 13.33 -3.76
N GLU A 94 3.03 13.98 -4.91
CA GLU A 94 1.97 14.95 -5.18
C GLU A 94 0.63 14.27 -5.53
N THR A 95 0.67 12.98 -5.92
CA THR A 95 -0.51 12.23 -6.36
C THR A 95 -0.34 10.74 -6.16
N PHE A 96 -1.44 10.03 -5.89
CA PHE A 96 -1.45 8.56 -5.82
C PHE A 96 -1.15 7.93 -7.18
N ALA A 97 -1.34 8.67 -8.27
CA ALA A 97 -1.03 8.22 -9.62
C ALA A 97 0.45 7.85 -9.81
N ASP A 98 1.35 8.32 -8.93
CA ASP A 98 2.75 7.93 -8.93
C ASP A 98 2.94 6.41 -8.74
N ILE A 99 2.04 5.75 -8.00
CA ILE A 99 2.04 4.29 -7.85
C ILE A 99 1.73 3.64 -9.20
N GLY A 100 0.67 4.10 -9.88
CA GLY A 100 0.28 3.60 -11.21
C GLY A 100 1.36 3.81 -12.26
N GLN A 101 1.98 4.99 -12.29
CA GLN A 101 3.09 5.27 -13.22
C GLN A 101 4.33 4.42 -12.93
N THR A 102 4.61 4.12 -11.66
CA THR A 102 5.69 3.19 -11.27
C THR A 102 5.39 1.77 -11.77
N LEU A 103 4.15 1.30 -11.62
CA LEU A 103 3.73 -0.01 -12.15
C LEU A 103 3.80 -0.07 -13.68
N ALA A 104 3.39 1.00 -14.38
CA ALA A 104 3.49 1.06 -15.84
C ALA A 104 4.94 0.94 -16.32
N SER A 105 5.87 1.62 -15.65
CA SER A 105 7.31 1.49 -15.90
C SER A 105 7.81 0.06 -15.59
N TYR A 106 7.40 -0.51 -14.45
CA TYR A 106 7.81 -1.86 -14.03
C TYR A 106 7.38 -2.95 -15.04
N PHE A 107 6.16 -2.88 -15.56
CA PHE A 107 5.67 -3.85 -16.55
C PHE A 107 6.07 -3.51 -18.00
N GLY A 108 6.71 -2.36 -18.24
CA GLY A 108 7.07 -1.90 -19.59
C GLY A 108 5.86 -1.57 -20.46
N THR A 109 4.76 -1.10 -19.86
CA THR A 109 3.56 -0.68 -20.60
C THR A 109 3.66 0.79 -21.01
N SER A 110 2.63 1.30 -21.72
CA SER A 110 2.56 2.73 -22.04
C SER A 110 2.53 3.59 -20.78
N PRO A 111 3.11 4.81 -20.81
CA PRO A 111 2.99 5.77 -19.71
C PRO A 111 1.53 6.11 -19.39
N MET A 112 1.28 6.49 -18.14
CA MET A 112 -0.02 6.98 -17.68
C MET A 112 -0.11 8.49 -17.94
N ASP A 113 -1.34 9.03 -18.04
CA ASP A 113 -1.55 10.48 -18.21
C ASP A 113 -1.13 11.29 -16.97
N TYR A 114 -1.10 10.63 -15.80
CA TYR A 114 -0.79 11.24 -14.51
C TYR A 114 0.23 10.43 -13.73
N GLY A 115 0.95 11.14 -12.88
CA GLY A 115 1.94 10.58 -11.97
C GLY A 115 3.35 10.57 -12.54
N LYS A 116 4.30 10.24 -11.68
CA LYS A 116 5.72 10.15 -11.96
C LYS A 116 6.23 8.84 -11.39
N ASN A 117 7.07 8.14 -12.16
CA ASN A 117 7.75 6.95 -11.68
C ASN A 117 8.58 7.29 -10.43
N MET A 118 8.47 6.46 -9.39
CA MET A 118 9.17 6.61 -8.11
C MET A 118 10.46 5.79 -8.02
N LEU A 119 10.62 4.78 -8.88
CA LEU A 119 11.76 3.84 -8.91
C LEU A 119 12.72 4.12 -10.07
#